data_AF-A0A240EFN9-F1
#
_entry.id   AF-A0A240EFN9-F1
#
_cell.length_a   1.000
_cell.length_b   1.000
_cell.length_c   1.000
_cell.angle_alpha   90.00
_cell.angle_beta   90.00
_cell.angle_gamma   90.00
#
_symmetry.space_group_name_H-M   'P 1'
#
loop_
_entity.id
_entity.type
_entity.pdbx_description
1 polymer ?
#
loop_
_entity_poly.entity_id
_entity_poly.type
_entity_poly.pdbx_seq_one_letter_code
_entity_poly.pdbx_strand_id
1 'polypeptide(L)' 'MAVAHTTALTLLGKYISFKADGFYRYGVVHSVISEFDGKHQICINFEDFYFLSDVDDLSILGEFISF' A
#
# COMPACT_ATOMS: atom_id res chain seq x y z
N MET A 1 2.55 21.68 5.15
CA MET A 1 2.91 20.66 4.15
C MET A 1 2.25 19.35 4.55
N ALA A 2 1.01 19.11 4.10
CA ALA A 2 0.26 17.90 4.44
C ALA A 2 0.54 16.81 3.40
N VAL A 3 1.65 16.06 3.50
CA VAL A 3 2.05 15.16 2.40
C VAL A 3 2.81 13.91 2.87
N ALA A 4 2.19 13.09 3.72
CA ALA A 4 2.63 11.69 3.91
C ALA A 4 1.45 10.78 4.29
N HIS A 5 0.65 11.21 5.27
CA HIS A 5 -0.48 10.42 5.79
C HIS A 5 -1.64 10.30 4.79
N THR A 6 -1.86 11.31 3.95
CA THR A 6 -2.92 11.28 2.93
C THR A 6 -2.63 10.26 1.84
N THR A 7 -1.36 10.07 1.48
CA THR A 7 -0.94 9.13 0.42
C THR A 7 -1.17 7.68 0.77
N ALA A 8 -0.90 7.26 2.01
CA ALA A 8 -1.11 5.86 2.42
C ALA A 8 -2.60 5.49 2.39
N LEU A 9 -3.47 6.35 2.95
CA LEU A 9 -4.93 6.12 2.95
C LEU A 9 -5.53 6.14 1.53
N THR A 10 -4.96 6.91 0.59
CA THR A 10 -5.44 6.92 -0.80
C THR A 10 -5.18 5.62 -1.57
N LEU A 11 -4.32 4.73 -1.03
CA LEU A 11 -4.05 3.43 -1.61
C LEU A 11 -5.15 2.41 -1.28
N LEU A 12 -5.99 2.65 -0.29
CA LEU A 12 -7.05 1.72 0.11
C LEU A 12 -8.00 1.44 -1.08
N GLY A 13 -8.25 0.16 -1.36
CA GLY A 13 -9.08 -0.27 -2.50
C GLY A 13 -8.41 -0.16 -3.88
N LYS A 14 -7.17 0.37 -3.95
CA LYS A 14 -6.41 0.40 -5.20
C LYS A 14 -5.79 -0.97 -5.48
N TYR A 15 -5.77 -1.36 -6.75
CA TYR A 15 -4.91 -2.43 -7.22
C TYR A 15 -3.54 -1.85 -7.55
N ILE A 16 -2.50 -2.33 -6.86
CA ILE A 16 -1.16 -1.77 -6.94
C ILE A 16 -0.14 -2.81 -7.37
N SER A 17 0.99 -2.34 -7.90
CA SER A 17 2.21 -3.09 -8.11
C SER A 17 3.35 -2.43 -7.37
N PHE A 18 4.21 -3.21 -6.77
CA PHE A 18 5.41 -2.71 -6.11
C PHE A 18 6.48 -3.78 -5.97
N LYS A 19 7.70 -3.38 -5.64
CA LYS A 19 8.80 -4.28 -5.35
C LYS A 19 9.08 -4.31 -3.85
N ALA A 20 9.13 -5.51 -3.29
CA ALA A 20 9.53 -5.75 -1.91
C ALA A 20 10.37 -7.03 -1.86
N ASP A 21 11.43 -7.04 -1.05
CA ASP A 21 12.36 -8.17 -0.91
C ASP A 21 13.00 -8.64 -2.23
N GLY A 22 13.13 -7.72 -3.21
CA GLY A 22 13.67 -8.04 -4.54
C GLY A 22 12.65 -8.60 -5.54
N PHE A 23 11.40 -8.88 -5.12
CA PHE A 23 10.35 -9.42 -5.97
C PHE A 23 9.22 -8.42 -6.21
N TYR A 24 8.61 -8.50 -7.39
CA TYR A 24 7.40 -7.74 -7.68
C TYR A 24 6.17 -8.42 -7.06
N ARG A 25 5.36 -7.63 -6.37
CA ARG A 25 4.09 -8.02 -5.77
C ARG A 25 2.97 -7.21 -6.39
N TYR A 26 1.79 -7.82 -6.42
CA TYR A 26 0.58 -7.25 -6.98
C TYR A 26 -0.60 -7.62 -6.09
N GLY A 27 -1.49 -6.68 -5.85
CA GLY A 27 -2.63 -6.94 -4.98
C GLY A 27 -3.51 -5.71 -4.78
N VAL A 28 -4.71 -5.95 -4.26
CA VAL A 28 -5.60 -4.88 -3.80
C VAL A 28 -5.22 -4.55 -2.37
N VAL A 29 -5.09 -3.25 -2.06
CA VAL A 29 -4.85 -2.81 -0.69
C VAL A 29 -6.15 -2.91 0.11
N HIS A 30 -6.19 -3.84 1.06
CA HIS A 30 -7.36 -4.09 1.90
C HIS A 30 -7.38 -3.26 3.18
N SER A 31 -6.19 -2.98 3.73
CA SER A 31 -6.03 -2.26 4.99
C SER A 31 -4.78 -1.39 4.95
N VAL A 32 -4.83 -0.27 5.67
CA VAL A 32 -3.69 0.61 5.91
C VAL A 32 -3.55 0.81 7.41
N ILE A 33 -2.40 0.46 7.97
CA ILE A 33 -2.09 0.64 9.38
C ILE A 33 -1.13 1.82 9.51
N SER A 34 -1.49 2.78 10.37
CA SER A 34 -0.59 3.89 10.73
C SER A 34 -0.02 3.63 12.11
N GLU A 35 1.30 3.52 12.18
CA GLU A 35 2.02 3.33 13.43
C GLU A 35 2.28 4.66 14.15
N PHE A 36 2.53 4.56 15.45
CA PHE A 36 2.77 5.72 16.31
C PHE A 36 4.09 6.44 15.97
N ASP A 37 5.06 5.73 15.37
CA ASP A 37 6.31 6.31 14.88
C ASP A 37 6.17 7.03 13.52
N GLY A 38 4.95 7.07 12.97
CA GLY A 38 4.65 7.71 11.69
C GLY A 38 4.88 6.82 10.47
N LYS A 39 5.29 5.55 10.67
CA LYS A 39 5.35 4.58 9.57
C LYS A 39 3.96 4.09 9.20
N HIS A 40 3.85 3.66 7.95
CA HIS A 40 2.62 3.16 7.38
C HIS A 40 2.85 1.77 6.80
N GLN A 41 1.94 0.86 7.10
CA GLN A 41 1.90 -0.47 6.51
C GLN A 41 0.66 -0.60 5.62
N ILE A 42 0.83 -1.26 4.49
CA ILE A 42 -0.26 -1.65 3.60
C ILE A 42 -0.43 -3.17 3.64
N CYS A 43 -1.68 -3.62 3.66
CA CYS A 43 -2.02 -5.04 3.54
C CYS A 43 -2.53 -5.33 2.14
N ILE A 44 -1.85 -6.23 1.44
CA ILE A 44 -2.35 -6.82 0.18
C ILE A 44 -2.68 -8.29 0.42
N ASN A 45 -3.71 -8.82 -0.27
CA ASN A 45 -4.12 -10.23 -0.18
C ASN A 45 -4.48 -10.72 1.24
N PHE A 46 -4.97 -9.82 2.11
CA PHE A 46 -5.46 -10.08 3.48
C PHE A 46 -4.46 -10.61 4.51
N GLU A 47 -3.34 -11.22 4.13
CA GLU A 47 -2.37 -11.81 5.06
C GLU A 47 -0.98 -11.14 5.01
N ASP A 48 -0.65 -10.45 3.92
CA ASP A 48 0.67 -9.87 3.73
C ASP A 48 0.70 -8.36 4.06
N PHE A 49 1.54 -7.99 5.02
CA PHE A 49 1.77 -6.60 5.42
C PHE A 49 3.14 -6.10 4.95
N TYR A 50 3.19 -4.92 4.35
CA TYR A 50 4.41 -4.28 3.90
C TYR A 50 4.50 -2.85 4.41
N PHE A 51 5.65 -2.49 4.97
CA PHE A 51 5.94 -1.10 5.28
C PHE A 51 6.13 -0.31 3.99
N LEU A 52 5.43 0.81 3.85
CA LEU A 52 5.60 1.71 2.69
C LEU A 52 7.02 2.28 2.57
N SER A 53 7.80 2.29 3.66
CA SER A 53 9.21 2.69 3.64
C SER A 53 10.13 1.70 2.94
N ASP A 54 9.72 0.43 2.86
CA ASP A 54 10.55 -0.68 2.40
C ASP A 54 10.13 -1.15 0.99
N VAL A 55 9.21 -0.39 0.39
CA VAL A 55 8.59 -0.68 -0.89
C VAL A 55 9.19 0.24 -1.96
N ASP A 56 9.67 -0.36 -3.04
CA ASP A 56 10.20 0.34 -4.21
C ASP A 56 9.24 0.24 -5.41
N ASP A 57 9.37 1.17 -6.37
CA ASP A 57 8.63 1.16 -7.65
C ASP A 57 7.10 1.06 -7.51
N LEU A 58 6.52 1.65 -6.45
CA LEU A 58 5.07 1.63 -6.21
C LEU A 58 4.29 2.31 -7.35
N SER A 59 3.40 1.54 -7.98
CA SER A 59 2.54 1.99 -9.07
C SER A 59 1.09 1.58 -8.83
N ILE A 60 0.16 2.49 -9.10
CA ILE A 60 -1.28 2.20 -9.07
C ILE A 60 -1.70 1.68 -10.44
N LEU A 61 -2.19 0.44 -10.49
CA LEU A 61 -2.62 -0.22 -11.72
C LEU A 61 -4.12 -0.02 -12.00
N GLY A 62 -4.90 0.31 -10.97
CA GLY A 62 -6.32 0.58 -11.10
C GLY A 62 -7.04 0.69 -9.76
N GLU A 63 -8.37 0.75 -9.81
CA GLU A 63 -9.26 0.74 -8.65
C GLU A 63 -10.12 -0.52 -8.67
N PHE A 64 -10.23 -1.19 -7.52
CA PHE A 64 -11.22 -2.23 -7.37
C PHE A 64 -12.59 -1.58 -7.16
N ILE A 65 -13.45 -1.67 -8.17
CA ILE A 65 -14.84 -1.21 -8.11
C ILE A 65 -15.70 -2.43 -7.76
N SER A 66 -16.04 -2.59 -6.48
CA SER A 66 -17.08 -3.53 -6.06
C SER A 66 -18.43 -2.93 -6.44
N PHE A 67 -19.14 -3.54 -7.40
CA PHE A 67 -20.54 -3.27 -7.72
C PHE A 67 -21.48 -4.10 -6.85
#